data_AF-A0A8J5Q3H9-F1
#
_entry.id   AF-A0A8J5Q3H9-F1
#
_cell.length_a   1.000
_cell.length_b   1.000
_cell.length_c   1.000
_cell.angle_alpha   90.00
_cell.angle_beta   90.00
_cell.angle_gamma   90.00
#
_symmetry.space_group_name_H-M   'P 1'
#
loop_
_entity.id
_entity.type
_entity.pdbx_description
1 polymer ?
#
loop_
_entity_poly.entity_id
_entity_poly.type
_entity_poly.pdbx_seq_one_letter_code
_entity_poly.pdbx_strand_id
1 'polypeptide(L)'
;MADKLDFDPSAFAADMQLRTRKTRNFDKVEHDLPDPKSAAFQKTQAAALSAPVNVSAWLSRFAQWNPFGKAVDAGDIVWLMDNTAYRNPETDQWEAEFVAAVFENEPKCRVADIVSGIASTLGLADDAAERDVIEKRIIPFLWDIQAARVFWIEHKKKEIKLGPTSINGITTSVEPLHHAHKGSVVDATALLPQGTQGLHDMQTYYAGPEGWAIISDVDDTIKVTLTSDPLGILKTTFVDEPTPVPGMPELYSELQTLLPRDTPWFYLSASPYNLYPLLREFRDRYFPQGTLILRDSSWRTVAGLLSALTMGTEEYKADRMKKIHSWLPKRKLILIGDSTQSDPEAYGEIYRTFPGWVKMILIRKATDVAAIGIEEKNQLERFEKAFKNVPVEAWHVFEDPSECRNIVRDVVRKRT
;
A
#
# COMPACT_ATOMS: atom_id res chain seq x y z
N MET A 1 -23.77 20.21 33.55
CA MET A 1 -23.26 20.37 32.17
C MET A 1 -21.77 20.16 32.25
N ALA A 2 -21.32 18.91 32.10
CA ALA A 2 -19.90 18.57 32.09
C ALA A 2 -19.47 18.47 30.63
N ASP A 3 -18.32 19.08 30.32
CA ASP A 3 -17.71 19.20 29.00
C ASP A 3 -17.78 17.89 28.21
N LYS A 4 -18.51 17.93 27.10
CA LYS A 4 -18.30 16.99 25.99
C LYS A 4 -16.95 17.38 25.38
N LEU A 5 -15.88 16.71 25.82
CA LEU A 5 -14.69 16.58 24.97
C LEU A 5 -15.19 16.07 23.62
N ASP A 6 -15.13 16.94 22.61
CA ASP A 6 -15.48 16.56 21.24
C ASP A 6 -14.60 15.38 20.85
N PHE A 7 -15.23 14.26 20.48
CA PHE A 7 -14.54 13.08 19.99
C PHE A 7 -13.76 13.47 18.73
N ASP A 8 -12.43 13.41 18.83
CA ASP A 8 -11.51 13.53 17.71
C ASP A 8 -11.17 12.12 17.19
N PRO A 9 -11.69 11.73 16.00
CA PRO A 9 -11.45 10.40 15.43
C PRO A 9 -9.96 10.11 15.21
N SER A 10 -9.17 11.11 14.81
CA SER A 10 -7.74 10.94 14.54
C SER A 10 -6.95 10.72 15.82
N ALA A 11 -7.24 11.50 16.88
CA ALA A 11 -6.64 11.28 18.19
C ALA A 11 -7.02 9.90 18.77
N PHE A 12 -8.28 9.50 18.65
CA PHE A 12 -8.73 8.18 19.09
C PHE A 12 -8.03 7.05 18.33
N ALA A 13 -7.90 7.17 17.01
CA ALA A 13 -7.21 6.20 16.16
C ALA A 13 -5.73 6.07 16.56
N ALA A 14 -5.04 7.18 16.77
CA ALA A 14 -3.65 7.21 17.23
C ALA A 14 -3.48 6.55 18.61
N ASP A 15 -4.36 6.86 19.57
CA ASP A 15 -4.33 6.26 20.91
C ASP A 15 -4.60 4.74 20.88
N MET A 16 -5.51 4.28 20.04
CA MET A 16 -5.78 2.86 19.83
C MET A 16 -4.56 2.13 19.25
N GLN A 17 -3.88 2.73 18.26
CA GLN A 17 -2.64 2.20 17.69
C GLN A 17 -1.54 2.08 18.75
N LEU A 18 -1.30 3.15 19.52
CA LEU A 18 -0.29 3.16 20.59
C LEU A 18 -0.57 2.11 21.67
N ARG A 19 -1.83 1.95 22.08
CA ARG A 19 -2.22 0.92 23.06
C ARG A 19 -2.05 -0.49 22.52
N THR A 20 -2.40 -0.75 21.27
CA THR A 20 -2.15 -2.05 20.61
C THR A 20 -0.65 -2.34 20.61
N ARG A 21 0.16 -1.37 20.16
CA ARG A 21 1.63 -1.49 20.09
C ARG A 21 2.26 -1.79 21.45
N LYS A 22 1.84 -1.06 22.48
CA LYS A 22 2.31 -1.26 23.87
C LYS A 22 1.91 -2.63 24.40
N THR A 23 0.66 -3.05 24.20
CA THR A 23 0.14 -4.33 24.72
C THR A 23 0.83 -5.53 24.08
N ARG A 24 1.21 -5.42 22.81
CA ARG A 24 1.84 -6.48 22.02
C ARG A 24 3.35 -6.36 21.94
N ASN A 25 3.94 -5.46 22.73
CA ASN A 25 5.39 -5.24 22.83
C ASN A 25 6.07 -5.01 21.46
N PHE A 26 5.43 -4.23 20.58
CA PHE A 26 6.01 -3.89 19.28
C PHE A 26 7.42 -3.32 19.42
N ASP A 27 7.64 -2.41 20.37
CA ASP A 27 8.93 -1.76 20.56
C ASP A 27 10.04 -2.78 20.90
N LYS A 28 9.72 -3.85 21.63
CA LYS A 28 10.66 -4.93 21.92
C LYS A 28 10.99 -5.72 20.65
N VAL A 29 9.97 -6.12 19.89
CA VAL A 29 10.18 -6.88 18.65
C VAL A 29 10.96 -6.05 17.63
N GLU A 30 10.64 -4.76 17.48
CA GLU A 30 11.34 -3.82 16.61
C GLU A 30 12.80 -3.64 17.00
N HIS A 31 13.09 -3.58 18.30
CA HIS A 31 14.46 -3.53 18.82
C HIS A 31 15.25 -4.81 18.55
N ASP A 32 14.60 -5.98 18.67
CA ASP A 32 15.25 -7.28 18.50
C ASP A 32 15.45 -7.68 17.03
N LEU A 33 14.81 -6.96 16.09
CA LEU A 33 14.96 -7.18 14.66
C LEU A 33 16.32 -6.67 14.14
N PRO A 34 16.94 -7.39 13.17
CA PRO A 34 18.22 -6.96 12.62
C PRO A 34 18.09 -5.67 11.80
N ASP A 35 18.99 -4.71 12.05
CA ASP A 35 19.10 -3.49 11.25
C ASP A 35 20.16 -3.64 10.14
N PRO A 36 19.76 -3.77 8.86
CA PRO A 36 20.69 -3.93 7.75
C PRO A 36 21.67 -2.76 7.58
N LYS A 37 21.42 -1.59 8.19
CA LYS A 37 22.33 -0.43 8.16
C LYS A 37 23.38 -0.44 9.26
N SER A 38 23.21 -1.27 10.30
CA SER A 38 24.19 -1.32 11.37
C SER A 38 25.53 -1.86 10.87
N ALA A 39 26.64 -1.35 11.42
CA ALA A 39 27.99 -1.78 11.06
C ALA A 39 28.18 -3.30 11.24
N ALA A 40 27.43 -3.92 12.16
CA ALA A 40 27.44 -5.35 12.38
C ALA A 40 26.99 -6.13 11.13
N PHE A 41 26.02 -5.66 10.34
CA PHE A 41 25.46 -6.41 9.21
C PHE A 41 25.96 -5.95 7.84
N GLN A 42 26.75 -4.88 7.77
CA GLN A 42 27.35 -4.41 6.52
C GLN A 42 28.45 -5.36 6.04
N LYS A 43 28.57 -5.58 4.73
CA LYS A 43 29.72 -6.29 4.15
C LYS A 43 30.98 -5.45 4.42
N THR A 44 32.00 -6.04 5.05
CA THR A 44 33.30 -5.37 5.24
C THR A 44 33.87 -5.04 3.86
N GLN A 45 34.00 -3.76 3.51
CA GLN A 45 34.82 -3.40 2.36
C GLN A 45 36.25 -3.83 2.69
N ALA A 46 36.75 -4.85 2.02
CA ALA A 46 38.19 -5.09 1.96
C ALA A 46 38.82 -3.76 1.52
N ALA A 47 39.72 -3.24 2.35
CA ALA A 47 40.35 -1.95 2.14
C ALA A 47 40.99 -1.88 0.75
N ALA A 48 40.29 -1.27 -0.21
CA ALA A 48 40.93 -0.65 -1.34
C ALA A 48 41.64 0.59 -0.78
N LEU A 49 42.91 0.41 -0.43
CA LEU A 49 43.83 1.51 -0.18
C LEU A 49 43.72 2.49 -1.35
N SER A 50 43.48 3.77 -1.01
CA SER A 50 43.34 4.95 -1.89
C SER A 50 42.03 5.11 -2.67
N ALA A 51 41.00 5.65 -2.01
CA ALA A 51 40.08 6.61 -2.61
C ALA A 51 39.63 7.64 -1.54
N PRO A 52 39.63 8.95 -1.84
CA PRO A 52 39.39 9.98 -0.84
C PRO A 52 37.90 10.10 -0.50
N VAL A 53 37.63 10.44 0.77
CA VAL A 53 36.42 11.09 1.32
C VAL A 53 35.09 10.73 0.65
N ASN A 54 34.24 9.95 1.31
CA ASN A 54 32.86 9.56 0.93
C ASN A 54 32.12 10.60 0.04
N VAL A 55 32.40 10.53 -1.26
CA VAL A 55 31.90 11.48 -2.27
C VAL A 55 30.45 11.15 -2.61
N SER A 56 29.96 9.94 -2.36
CA SER A 56 28.57 9.53 -2.64
C SER A 56 27.53 10.28 -1.79
N ALA A 57 27.79 10.52 -0.50
CA ALA A 57 26.89 11.29 0.35
C ALA A 57 26.86 12.78 -0.06
N TRP A 58 28.02 13.33 -0.45
CA TRP A 58 28.14 14.68 -0.98
C TRP A 58 27.51 14.83 -2.37
N LEU A 59 27.74 13.87 -3.28
CA LEU A 59 27.16 13.84 -4.63
C LEU A 59 25.65 13.63 -4.60
N SER A 60 25.10 12.89 -3.63
CA SER A 60 23.64 12.78 -3.47
C SER A 60 22.98 14.12 -3.11
N ARG A 61 23.67 15.00 -2.37
CA ARG A 61 23.23 16.37 -2.08
C ARG A 61 23.35 17.29 -3.29
N PHE A 62 24.34 17.07 -4.18
CA PHE A 62 24.48 17.81 -5.44
C PHE A 62 23.64 17.22 -6.59
N ALA A 63 23.20 15.96 -6.51
CA ALA A 63 22.28 15.35 -7.47
C ALA A 63 20.89 16.00 -7.41
N GLN A 64 20.51 16.59 -6.26
CA GLN A 64 19.34 17.48 -6.15
C GLN A 64 19.40 18.70 -7.08
N TRP A 65 20.61 19.08 -7.52
CA TRP A 65 20.85 20.20 -8.45
C TRP A 65 21.14 19.74 -9.88
N ASN A 66 21.02 18.43 -10.18
CA ASN A 66 21.10 17.92 -11.55
C ASN A 66 19.68 17.79 -12.14
N PRO A 67 19.20 18.79 -12.92
CA PRO A 67 17.87 18.74 -13.51
C PRO A 67 17.70 17.62 -14.56
N PHE A 68 18.78 16.94 -14.96
CA PHE A 68 18.74 15.92 -16.01
C PHE A 68 18.60 14.49 -15.49
N GLY A 69 18.96 14.21 -14.23
CA GLY A 69 19.03 12.85 -13.66
C GLY A 69 20.07 11.95 -14.36
N LYS A 70 20.41 10.82 -13.76
CA LYS A 70 21.22 9.76 -14.39
C LYS A 70 20.28 8.71 -14.99
N ALA A 71 20.56 8.24 -16.20
CA ALA A 71 19.80 7.13 -16.78
C ALA A 71 19.88 5.88 -15.88
N VAL A 72 18.81 5.09 -15.85
CA VAL A 72 18.85 3.74 -15.30
C VAL A 72 19.90 2.90 -16.06
N ASP A 73 20.64 2.07 -15.34
CA ASP A 73 21.63 1.14 -15.90
C ASP A 73 21.35 -0.33 -15.51
N ALA A 74 22.16 -1.27 -16.00
CA ALA A 74 21.97 -2.70 -15.76
C ALA A 74 22.21 -3.12 -14.29
N GLY A 75 22.85 -2.25 -13.49
CA GLY A 75 23.03 -2.44 -12.05
C GLY A 75 21.85 -1.98 -11.21
N ASP A 76 20.82 -1.41 -11.84
CA ASP A 76 19.60 -0.98 -11.18
C ASP A 76 18.49 -2.05 -11.28
N ILE A 77 17.50 -1.94 -10.40
CA ILE A 77 16.22 -2.65 -10.45
C ILE A 77 15.13 -1.60 -10.64
N VAL A 78 14.22 -1.80 -11.60
CA VAL A 78 13.11 -0.89 -11.86
C VAL A 78 11.78 -1.59 -11.63
N TRP A 79 10.93 -0.99 -10.81
CA TRP A 79 9.55 -1.42 -10.62
C TRP A 79 8.59 -0.37 -11.13
N LEU A 80 7.79 -0.73 -12.14
CA LEU A 80 6.60 0.02 -12.54
C LEU A 80 5.38 -0.45 -11.76
N MET A 81 4.54 0.50 -11.38
CA MET A 81 3.31 0.25 -10.63
C MET A 81 2.07 0.49 -11.49
N ASP A 82 1.11 -0.43 -11.41
CA ASP A 82 -0.19 -0.32 -12.08
C ASP A 82 -0.91 0.95 -11.60
N ASN A 83 -1.61 1.64 -12.49
CA ASN A 83 -2.28 2.90 -12.18
C ASN A 83 -3.66 3.01 -12.82
N THR A 84 -4.35 4.10 -12.50
CA THR A 84 -5.66 4.43 -13.06
C THR A 84 -5.55 5.77 -13.77
N ALA A 85 -5.84 5.77 -15.06
CA ALA A 85 -6.07 6.97 -15.83
C ALA A 85 -7.45 7.56 -15.52
N TYR A 86 -7.52 8.88 -15.46
CA TYR A 86 -8.76 9.61 -15.20
C TYR A 86 -8.86 10.82 -16.14
N ARG A 87 -10.07 11.37 -16.24
CA ARG A 87 -10.31 12.63 -16.95
C ARG A 87 -10.07 13.77 -15.98
N ASN A 88 -9.04 14.57 -16.24
CA ASN A 88 -8.74 15.75 -15.43
C ASN A 88 -9.99 16.65 -15.36
N PRO A 89 -10.51 16.98 -14.17
CA PRO A 89 -11.75 17.76 -14.04
C PRO A 89 -11.69 19.18 -14.61
N GLU A 90 -10.49 19.76 -14.76
CA GLU A 90 -10.27 21.12 -15.24
C GLU A 90 -10.00 21.17 -16.75
N THR A 91 -9.21 20.22 -17.26
CA THR A 91 -8.78 20.21 -18.67
C THR A 91 -9.57 19.25 -19.57
N ASP A 92 -10.34 18.33 -18.98
CA ASP A 92 -11.02 17.21 -19.64
C ASP A 92 -10.09 16.27 -20.43
N GLN A 93 -8.77 16.38 -20.22
CA GLN A 93 -7.77 15.51 -20.82
C GLN A 93 -7.60 14.24 -20.00
N TRP A 94 -7.25 13.15 -20.68
CA TRP A 94 -6.82 11.93 -20.00
C TRP A 94 -5.43 12.15 -19.42
N GLU A 95 -5.27 11.81 -18.15
CA GLU A 95 -3.97 11.77 -17.49
C GLU A 95 -3.94 10.59 -16.52
N ALA A 96 -2.74 10.16 -16.16
CA ALA A 96 -2.55 9.19 -15.08
C ALA A 96 -1.32 9.57 -14.27
N GLU A 97 -1.37 9.26 -12.98
CA GLU A 97 -0.19 9.30 -12.14
C GLU A 97 0.61 8.01 -12.33
N PHE A 98 1.81 8.12 -12.88
CA PHE A 98 2.78 7.04 -12.98
C PHE A 98 3.66 7.03 -11.75
N VAL A 99 3.75 5.85 -11.12
CA VAL A 99 4.62 5.61 -9.98
C VAL A 99 5.62 4.53 -10.36
N ALA A 100 6.89 4.78 -10.07
CA ALA A 100 7.93 3.79 -10.24
C ALA A 100 8.99 3.90 -9.14
N ALA A 101 9.61 2.77 -8.80
CA ALA A 101 10.69 2.70 -7.85
C ALA A 101 11.96 2.15 -8.49
N VAL A 102 13.11 2.72 -8.13
CA VAL A 102 14.42 2.30 -8.63
C VAL A 102 15.35 1.98 -7.46
N PHE A 103 15.96 0.80 -7.53
CA PHE A 103 16.86 0.26 -6.51
C PHE A 103 18.21 -0.18 -7.10
N GLU A 104 19.19 -0.38 -6.24
CA GLU A 104 20.45 -1.04 -6.56
C GLU A 104 20.26 -2.55 -6.53
N ASN A 105 20.75 -3.24 -7.56
CA ASN A 105 20.54 -4.68 -7.74
C ASN A 105 21.29 -5.56 -6.70
N GLU A 106 22.23 -4.98 -5.95
CA GLU A 106 22.98 -5.72 -4.93
C GLU A 106 22.75 -5.18 -3.51
N PRO A 107 22.22 -6.00 -2.58
CA PRO A 107 22.19 -5.67 -1.16
C PRO A 107 23.61 -5.51 -0.60
N LYS A 108 23.84 -4.41 0.13
CA LYS A 108 25.12 -4.11 0.80
C LYS A 108 25.30 -4.82 2.14
N CYS A 109 24.23 -5.39 2.69
CA CYS A 109 24.25 -6.14 3.93
C CYS A 109 24.51 -7.65 3.71
N ARG A 110 24.83 -8.34 4.80
CA ARG A 110 24.95 -9.81 4.87
C ARG A 110 23.54 -10.40 4.98
N VAL A 111 22.93 -10.72 3.84
CA VAL A 111 21.53 -11.20 3.75
C VAL A 111 21.27 -12.39 4.68
N ALA A 112 22.18 -13.37 4.72
CA ALA A 112 22.07 -14.55 5.58
C ALA A 112 21.92 -14.21 7.08
N ASP A 113 22.57 -13.14 7.55
CA ASP A 113 22.46 -12.70 8.94
C ASP A 113 21.10 -12.04 9.21
N ILE A 114 20.58 -11.28 8.25
CA ILE A 114 19.24 -10.69 8.36
C ILE A 114 18.18 -11.80 8.39
N VAL A 115 18.30 -12.78 7.49
CA VAL A 115 17.43 -13.97 7.48
C VAL A 115 17.50 -14.69 8.82
N SER A 116 18.70 -14.85 9.38
CA SER A 116 18.89 -15.50 10.68
C SER A 116 18.27 -14.72 11.83
N GLY A 117 18.38 -13.39 11.82
CA GLY A 117 17.73 -12.53 12.80
C GLY A 117 16.21 -12.67 12.75
N ILE A 118 15.61 -12.57 11.56
CA ILE A 118 14.15 -12.72 11.38
C ILE A 118 13.69 -14.12 11.79
N ALA A 119 14.38 -15.17 11.35
CA ALA A 119 14.05 -16.55 11.69
C ALA A 119 14.11 -16.78 13.21
N SER A 120 15.13 -16.24 13.88
CA SER A 120 15.24 -16.30 15.34
C SER A 120 14.10 -15.54 16.04
N THR A 121 13.71 -14.36 15.55
CA THR A 121 12.56 -13.60 16.08
C THR A 121 11.26 -14.40 15.96
N LEU A 122 11.12 -15.20 14.90
CA LEU A 122 9.98 -16.07 14.66
C LEU A 122 10.08 -17.44 15.36
N GLY A 123 11.18 -17.73 16.05
CA GLY A 123 11.42 -19.01 16.72
C GLY A 123 11.61 -20.19 15.77
N LEU A 124 12.07 -19.94 14.55
CA LEU A 124 12.36 -20.98 13.55
C LEU A 124 13.73 -21.63 13.82
N ALA A 125 13.82 -22.94 13.55
CA ALA A 125 15.08 -23.67 13.63
C ALA A 125 16.08 -23.23 12.53
N ASP A 126 17.35 -23.57 12.71
CA ASP A 126 18.41 -23.20 11.75
C ASP A 126 18.30 -23.97 10.43
N ASP A 127 17.72 -25.17 10.44
CA ASP A 127 17.47 -26.03 9.29
C ASP A 127 16.05 -25.93 8.73
N ALA A 128 15.26 -24.94 9.20
CA ALA A 128 13.89 -24.71 8.75
C ALA A 128 13.86 -24.32 7.25
N ALA A 129 13.03 -25.02 6.47
CA ALA A 129 12.87 -24.77 5.03
C ALA A 129 12.28 -23.37 4.74
N GLU A 130 11.57 -22.80 5.71
CA GLU A 130 10.99 -21.47 5.67
C GLU A 130 12.04 -20.35 5.49
N ARG A 131 13.32 -20.60 5.81
CA ARG A 131 14.40 -19.62 5.66
C ARG A 131 14.63 -19.22 4.21
N ASP A 132 14.44 -20.13 3.26
CA ASP A 132 14.53 -19.84 1.83
C ASP A 132 13.43 -18.86 1.38
N VAL A 133 12.23 -19.01 1.97
CA VAL A 133 11.10 -18.09 1.73
C VAL A 133 11.38 -16.72 2.33
N ILE A 134 11.92 -16.68 3.55
CA ILE A 134 12.34 -15.43 4.20
C ILE A 134 13.38 -14.72 3.35
N GLU A 135 14.42 -15.42 2.90
CA GLU A 135 15.47 -14.86 2.04
C GLU A 135 14.89 -14.23 0.78
N LYS A 136 14.05 -14.97 0.03
CA LYS A 136 13.43 -14.45 -1.19
C LYS A 136 12.59 -13.19 -0.92
N ARG A 137 11.82 -13.15 0.17
CA ARG A 137 10.85 -12.07 0.45
C ARG A 137 11.46 -10.88 1.17
N ILE A 138 12.58 -11.05 1.87
CA ILE A 138 13.26 -9.94 2.54
C ILE A 138 14.09 -9.10 1.57
N ILE A 139 14.59 -9.70 0.48
CA ILE A 139 15.49 -9.05 -0.48
C ILE A 139 15.04 -7.64 -0.90
N PRO A 140 13.76 -7.38 -1.26
CA PRO A 140 13.33 -6.04 -1.62
C PRO A 140 13.45 -4.99 -0.51
N PHE A 141 13.45 -5.40 0.76
CA PHE A 141 13.69 -4.52 1.91
C PHE A 141 15.18 -4.21 2.14
N LEU A 142 16.07 -4.97 1.50
CA LEU A 142 17.52 -4.88 1.66
C LEU A 142 18.21 -4.14 0.51
N TRP A 143 17.50 -3.87 -0.57
CA TRP A 143 18.06 -3.08 -1.67
C TRP A 143 18.29 -1.63 -1.28
N ASP A 144 19.35 -1.06 -1.83
CA ASP A 144 19.64 0.34 -1.69
C ASP A 144 18.81 1.16 -2.68
N ILE A 145 18.34 2.31 -2.22
CA ILE A 145 17.54 3.22 -3.01
C ILE A 145 18.41 3.96 -4.02
N GLN A 146 17.96 4.05 -5.28
CA GLN A 146 18.65 4.83 -6.32
C GLN A 146 17.90 6.13 -6.59
N ALA A 147 18.41 7.24 -6.03
CA ALA A 147 17.89 8.59 -6.26
C ALA A 147 18.39 9.19 -7.58
N ALA A 148 17.69 10.21 -8.07
CA ALA A 148 18.00 10.96 -9.28
C ALA A 148 18.11 10.09 -10.55
N ARG A 149 17.37 8.99 -10.63
CA ARG A 149 17.29 8.13 -11.82
C ARG A 149 16.15 8.55 -12.75
N VAL A 150 16.42 8.52 -14.06
CA VAL A 150 15.43 8.76 -15.12
C VAL A 150 15.41 7.59 -16.10
N PHE A 151 14.25 7.30 -16.64
CA PHE A 151 14.07 6.27 -17.67
C PHE A 151 12.77 6.54 -18.45
N TRP A 152 12.52 5.77 -19.50
CA TRP A 152 11.35 5.93 -20.35
C TRP A 152 10.46 4.70 -20.25
N ILE A 153 9.16 4.90 -20.46
CA ILE A 153 8.20 3.83 -20.67
C ILE A 153 7.55 4.02 -22.04
N GLU A 154 7.17 2.93 -22.69
CA GLU A 154 6.27 2.95 -23.84
C GLU A 154 4.84 2.67 -23.37
N HIS A 155 3.92 3.60 -23.62
CA HIS A 155 2.49 3.44 -23.38
C HIS A 155 1.72 3.82 -24.65
N LYS A 156 1.04 2.86 -25.30
CA LYS A 156 0.38 3.04 -26.63
C LYS A 156 1.27 3.70 -27.69
N LYS A 157 2.52 3.24 -27.85
CA LYS A 157 3.52 3.80 -28.79
C LYS A 157 3.92 5.25 -28.51
N LYS A 158 3.56 5.80 -27.35
CA LYS A 158 4.07 7.07 -26.85
C LYS A 158 5.12 6.78 -25.80
N GLU A 159 6.29 7.38 -25.96
CA GLU A 159 7.31 7.37 -24.94
C GLU A 159 6.99 8.42 -23.87
N ILE A 160 7.01 8.02 -22.61
CA ILE A 160 6.81 8.88 -21.45
C ILE A 160 8.07 8.79 -20.60
N LYS A 161 8.66 9.94 -20.28
CA LYS A 161 9.83 10.02 -19.41
C LYS A 161 9.38 10.01 -17.95
N LEU A 162 9.92 9.09 -17.15
CA LEU A 162 9.74 9.05 -15.71
C LEU A 162 11.03 9.47 -14.99
N GLY A 163 10.87 10.03 -13.79
CA GLY A 163 11.98 10.57 -12.99
C GLY A 163 12.20 12.07 -13.13
N PRO A 164 13.18 12.63 -12.39
CA PRO A 164 14.12 11.91 -11.54
C PRO A 164 13.46 11.26 -10.32
N THR A 165 13.95 10.09 -9.91
CA THR A 165 13.55 9.47 -8.64
C THR A 165 13.96 10.34 -7.45
N SER A 166 13.10 10.40 -6.44
CA SER A 166 13.34 11.13 -5.20
C SER A 166 14.42 10.46 -4.34
N ILE A 167 14.71 11.05 -3.18
CA ILE A 167 15.59 10.45 -2.16
C ILE A 167 15.08 9.09 -1.63
N ASN A 168 13.80 8.79 -1.85
CA ASN A 168 13.18 7.51 -1.49
C ASN A 168 13.21 6.51 -2.67
N GLY A 169 13.81 6.88 -3.81
CA GLY A 169 13.93 6.06 -5.02
C GLY A 169 12.64 5.91 -5.79
N ILE A 170 11.58 6.56 -5.31
CA ILE A 170 10.29 6.61 -5.98
C ILE A 170 10.26 7.86 -6.86
N THR A 171 9.74 7.72 -8.07
CA THR A 171 9.25 8.83 -8.88
C THR A 171 7.73 8.73 -9.01
N THR A 172 7.09 9.90 -8.97
CA THR A 172 5.65 10.06 -9.17
C THR A 172 5.49 11.19 -10.18
N SER A 173 4.85 10.90 -11.33
CA SER A 173 4.60 11.91 -12.37
C SER A 173 3.18 11.79 -12.92
N VAL A 174 2.49 12.92 -13.02
CA VAL A 174 1.17 12.98 -13.67
C VAL A 174 1.39 13.30 -15.15
N GLU A 175 1.03 12.36 -16.01
CA GLU A 175 1.36 12.42 -17.42
C GLU A 175 0.10 12.41 -18.30
N PRO A 176 0.02 13.26 -19.33
CA PRO A 176 -1.11 13.26 -20.25
C PRO A 176 -1.08 12.02 -21.14
N LEU A 177 -2.25 11.38 -21.28
CA LEU A 177 -2.43 10.14 -22.01
C LEU A 177 -3.28 10.31 -23.27
N HIS A 178 -3.04 9.42 -24.23
CA HIS A 178 -3.92 9.29 -25.38
C HIS A 178 -5.27 8.72 -24.97
N HIS A 179 -6.31 9.10 -25.70
CA HIS A 179 -7.65 8.57 -25.48
C HIS A 179 -7.67 7.02 -25.53
N ALA A 180 -8.40 6.43 -24.59
CA ALA A 180 -8.84 5.04 -24.64
C ALA A 180 -10.29 4.94 -24.14
N HIS A 181 -10.92 3.79 -24.39
CA HIS A 181 -12.28 3.56 -23.96
C HIS A 181 -12.35 3.42 -22.44
N LYS A 182 -13.40 3.98 -21.82
CA LYS A 182 -13.62 3.79 -20.38
C LYS A 182 -13.78 2.30 -20.06
N GLY A 183 -13.14 1.85 -18.98
CA GLY A 183 -13.06 0.44 -18.60
C GLY A 183 -12.04 -0.39 -19.38
N SER A 184 -11.27 0.22 -20.30
CA SER A 184 -10.15 -0.49 -20.94
C SER A 184 -8.92 -0.49 -20.05
N VAL A 185 -8.14 -1.57 -20.14
CA VAL A 185 -6.79 -1.68 -19.60
C VAL A 185 -5.78 -1.55 -20.75
N VAL A 186 -4.72 -0.80 -20.51
CA VAL A 186 -3.64 -0.58 -21.48
C VAL A 186 -2.32 -0.89 -20.79
N ASP A 187 -1.51 -1.75 -21.40
CA ASP A 187 -0.20 -2.08 -20.88
C ASP A 187 0.82 -0.97 -21.21
N ALA A 188 1.80 -0.81 -20.32
CA ALA A 188 2.99 -0.01 -20.53
C ALA A 188 4.23 -0.76 -20.06
N THR A 189 5.32 -0.60 -20.80
CA THR A 189 6.58 -1.32 -20.56
C THR A 189 7.74 -0.34 -20.42
N ALA A 190 8.63 -0.57 -19.46
CA ALA A 190 9.84 0.22 -19.28
C ALA A 190 10.86 -0.04 -20.40
N LEU A 191 11.39 1.03 -20.97
CA LEU A 191 12.46 1.01 -21.98
C LEU A 191 13.81 1.08 -21.26
N LEU A 192 14.36 -0.09 -20.93
CA LEU A 192 15.53 -0.23 -20.06
C LEU A 192 16.69 -0.94 -20.77
N PRO A 193 17.94 -0.74 -20.31
CA PRO A 193 19.07 -1.54 -20.77
C PRO A 193 18.84 -3.05 -20.59
N GLN A 194 19.41 -3.84 -21.48
CA GLN A 194 19.33 -5.31 -21.38
C GLN A 194 19.93 -5.79 -20.06
N GLY A 195 19.20 -6.65 -19.35
CA GLY A 195 19.65 -7.25 -18.08
C GLY A 195 19.25 -6.48 -16.82
N THR A 196 18.67 -5.28 -16.94
CA THR A 196 18.02 -4.61 -15.80
C THR A 196 16.95 -5.53 -15.20
N GLN A 197 16.88 -5.64 -13.88
CA GLN A 197 15.90 -6.51 -13.21
C GLN A 197 14.68 -5.72 -12.75
N GLY A 198 13.62 -6.43 -12.33
CA GLY A 198 12.46 -5.84 -11.69
C GLY A 198 11.13 -6.09 -12.41
N LEU A 199 10.16 -5.19 -12.19
CA LEU A 199 8.82 -5.24 -12.76
C LEU A 199 8.74 -4.19 -13.86
N HIS A 200 8.98 -4.61 -15.10
CA HIS A 200 9.07 -3.67 -16.22
C HIS A 200 7.73 -3.40 -16.88
N ASP A 201 6.71 -4.21 -16.61
CA ASP A 201 5.38 -4.09 -17.18
C ASP A 201 4.36 -3.66 -16.13
N MET A 202 3.51 -2.72 -16.52
CA MET A 202 2.40 -2.21 -15.73
C MET A 202 1.13 -2.07 -16.55
N GLN A 203 0.01 -1.94 -15.86
CA GLN A 203 -1.30 -1.75 -16.45
C GLN A 203 -1.91 -0.42 -16.05
N THR A 204 -2.43 0.31 -17.02
CA THR A 204 -3.20 1.55 -16.84
C THR A 204 -4.68 1.28 -17.12
N TYR A 205 -5.51 1.39 -16.08
CA TYR A 205 -6.96 1.27 -16.18
C TYR A 205 -7.61 2.62 -16.49
N TYR A 206 -8.48 2.72 -17.50
CA TYR A 206 -9.13 3.97 -17.89
C TYR A 206 -10.46 4.17 -17.18
N ALA A 207 -10.46 4.93 -16.09
CA ALA A 207 -11.66 5.31 -15.37
C ALA A 207 -12.33 6.53 -16.02
N GLY A 208 -13.54 6.35 -16.57
CA GLY A 208 -14.41 7.47 -16.94
C GLY A 208 -14.74 8.40 -15.76
N PRO A 209 -15.25 9.62 -16.00
CA PRO A 209 -15.45 10.62 -14.94
C PRO A 209 -16.62 10.30 -14.01
N GLU A 210 -17.60 9.54 -14.48
CA GLU A 210 -18.81 9.16 -13.76
C GLU A 210 -18.91 7.63 -13.61
N GLY A 211 -19.82 7.16 -12.77
CA GLY A 211 -20.01 5.74 -12.47
C GLY A 211 -19.69 5.43 -11.01
N TRP A 212 -19.35 4.17 -10.73
CA TRP A 212 -18.99 3.69 -9.40
C TRP A 212 -17.48 3.57 -9.24
N ALA A 213 -16.95 3.66 -8.03
CA ALA A 213 -15.57 3.32 -7.72
C ALA A 213 -15.53 2.54 -6.39
N ILE A 214 -14.52 1.69 -6.24
CA ILE A 214 -14.27 0.98 -4.98
C ILE A 214 -12.89 1.37 -4.47
N ILE A 215 -12.80 1.72 -3.19
CA ILE A 215 -11.54 1.72 -2.44
C ILE A 215 -11.67 0.64 -1.37
N SER A 216 -10.75 -0.32 -1.44
CA SER A 216 -10.61 -1.44 -0.50
C SER A 216 -9.34 -1.24 0.29
N ASP A 217 -9.40 -1.38 1.60
CA ASP A 217 -8.20 -1.68 2.38
C ASP A 217 -7.63 -3.07 2.01
N VAL A 218 -6.36 -3.33 2.33
CA VAL A 218 -5.68 -4.61 2.07
C VAL A 218 -5.58 -5.50 3.30
N ASP A 219 -4.95 -4.98 4.35
CA ASP A 219 -4.43 -5.77 5.47
C ASP A 219 -5.53 -6.07 6.49
N ASP A 220 -5.83 -7.35 6.70
CA ASP A 220 -6.99 -7.86 7.45
C ASP A 220 -8.37 -7.53 6.85
N THR A 221 -8.41 -6.84 5.69
CA THR A 221 -9.60 -6.70 4.84
C THR A 221 -9.68 -7.78 3.76
N ILE A 222 -8.74 -7.79 2.81
CA ILE A 222 -8.70 -8.79 1.73
C ILE A 222 -7.61 -9.84 1.92
N LYS A 223 -6.52 -9.50 2.60
CA LYS A 223 -5.38 -10.38 2.92
C LYS A 223 -5.27 -10.56 4.43
N VAL A 224 -5.04 -11.77 4.91
CA VAL A 224 -4.71 -11.99 6.32
C VAL A 224 -3.29 -11.45 6.61
N THR A 225 -3.18 -10.49 7.53
CA THR A 225 -1.90 -9.85 7.91
C THR A 225 -1.66 -9.89 9.42
N LEU A 226 -2.71 -9.99 10.24
CA LEU A 226 -2.63 -9.98 11.70
C LEU A 226 -1.99 -8.69 12.21
N THR A 227 -2.46 -7.54 11.73
CA THR A 227 -1.85 -6.20 11.95
C THR A 227 -1.75 -5.79 13.43
N SER A 228 -2.46 -6.49 14.32
CA SER A 228 -2.38 -6.29 15.77
C SER A 228 -1.25 -7.11 16.43
N ASP A 229 -0.55 -7.97 15.70
CA ASP A 229 0.50 -8.85 16.22
C ASP A 229 1.81 -8.66 15.45
N PRO A 230 2.90 -8.17 16.06
CA PRO A 230 4.15 -7.97 15.34
C PRO A 230 4.72 -9.27 14.79
N LEU A 231 4.62 -10.39 15.53
CA LEU A 231 5.09 -11.69 15.04
C LEU A 231 4.18 -12.24 13.94
N GLY A 232 2.86 -12.02 14.05
CA GLY A 232 1.89 -12.32 13.02
C GLY A 232 2.17 -11.58 11.70
N ILE A 233 2.48 -10.28 11.76
CA ILE A 233 2.89 -9.50 10.58
C ILE A 233 4.14 -10.11 9.95
N LEU A 234 5.18 -10.37 10.75
CA LEU A 234 6.44 -10.93 10.24
C LEU A 234 6.23 -12.30 9.60
N LYS A 235 5.45 -13.18 10.26
CA LYS A 235 5.18 -14.52 9.77
C LYS A 235 4.36 -14.50 8.47
N THR A 236 3.25 -13.75 8.44
CA THR A 236 2.39 -13.67 7.24
C THR A 236 3.05 -12.96 6.07
N THR A 237 4.06 -12.11 6.34
CA THR A 237 4.81 -11.41 5.31
C THR A 237 5.97 -12.25 4.76
N PHE A 238 6.80 -12.83 5.64
CA PHE A 238 8.07 -13.45 5.24
C PHE A 238 8.06 -14.98 5.20
N VAL A 239 7.04 -15.63 5.77
CA VAL A 239 6.98 -17.10 5.88
C VAL A 239 5.77 -17.67 5.17
N ASP A 240 4.56 -17.29 5.59
CA ASP A 240 3.33 -17.95 5.14
C ASP A 240 2.99 -17.57 3.70
N GLU A 241 2.30 -18.45 2.97
CA GLU A 241 1.71 -18.05 1.69
C GLU A 241 0.62 -16.99 1.92
N PRO A 242 0.58 -15.88 1.16
CA PRO A 242 -0.47 -14.87 1.33
C PRO A 242 -1.86 -15.47 1.08
N THR A 243 -2.70 -15.46 2.11
CA THR A 243 -4.06 -16.01 2.06
C THR A 243 -5.11 -14.91 2.07
N PRO A 244 -6.19 -15.06 1.29
CA PRO A 244 -7.31 -14.15 1.36
C PRO A 244 -8.09 -14.34 2.66
N VAL A 245 -8.68 -13.25 3.13
CA VAL A 245 -9.68 -13.32 4.19
C VAL A 245 -10.88 -14.14 3.68
N PRO A 246 -11.36 -15.15 4.45
CA PRO A 246 -12.44 -16.02 3.99
C PRO A 246 -13.69 -15.26 3.55
N GLY A 247 -14.27 -15.64 2.41
CA GLY A 247 -15.49 -15.05 1.84
C GLY A 247 -15.29 -13.75 1.06
N MET A 248 -14.13 -13.10 1.20
CA MET A 248 -13.85 -11.83 0.52
C MET A 248 -13.62 -11.99 -0.99
N PRO A 249 -12.90 -13.00 -1.51
CA PRO A 249 -12.81 -13.24 -2.95
C PRO A 249 -14.19 -13.40 -3.61
N GLU A 250 -15.11 -14.13 -2.96
CA GLU A 250 -16.48 -14.34 -3.43
C GLU A 250 -17.25 -13.02 -3.46
N LEU A 251 -17.22 -12.25 -2.37
CA LEU A 251 -17.85 -10.92 -2.32
C LEU A 251 -17.32 -10.02 -3.45
N TYR A 252 -16.01 -9.96 -3.67
CA TYR A 252 -15.42 -9.06 -4.66
C TYR A 252 -15.78 -9.48 -6.10
N SER A 253 -15.82 -10.78 -6.37
CA SER A 253 -16.30 -11.33 -7.65
C SER A 253 -17.77 -10.98 -7.91
N GLU A 254 -18.62 -11.07 -6.88
CA GLU A 254 -20.03 -10.67 -6.99
C GLU A 254 -20.19 -9.16 -7.20
N LEU A 255 -19.40 -8.34 -6.51
CA LEU A 255 -19.38 -6.89 -6.69
C LEU A 255 -18.93 -6.50 -8.09
N GLN A 256 -17.89 -7.15 -8.62
CA GLN A 256 -17.44 -6.94 -10.00
C GLN A 256 -18.52 -7.27 -11.02
N THR A 257 -19.35 -8.28 -10.76
CA THR A 257 -20.49 -8.65 -11.62
C THR A 257 -21.66 -7.67 -11.48
N LEU A 258 -21.89 -7.15 -10.29
CA LEU A 258 -23.01 -6.25 -9.97
C LEU A 258 -22.78 -4.83 -10.50
N LEU A 259 -21.54 -4.35 -10.44
CA LEU A 259 -21.18 -2.98 -10.79
C LEU A 259 -20.89 -2.85 -12.30
N PRO A 260 -21.03 -1.63 -12.87
CA PRO A 260 -20.64 -1.40 -14.26
C PRO A 260 -19.18 -1.80 -14.53
N ARG A 261 -18.91 -2.34 -15.71
CA ARG A 261 -17.57 -2.78 -16.12
C ARG A 261 -16.50 -1.68 -16.06
N ASP A 262 -16.90 -0.42 -16.10
CA ASP A 262 -16.00 0.73 -16.00
C ASP A 262 -15.75 1.21 -14.56
N THR A 263 -16.03 0.39 -13.55
CA THR A 263 -15.73 0.64 -12.12
C THR A 263 -14.25 0.39 -11.80
N PRO A 264 -13.43 1.43 -11.50
CA PRO A 264 -12.07 1.25 -11.01
C PRO A 264 -12.06 0.70 -9.59
N TRP A 265 -11.04 -0.09 -9.33
CA TRP A 265 -10.71 -0.64 -8.03
C TRP A 265 -9.40 -0.01 -7.54
N PHE A 266 -9.40 0.47 -6.30
CA PHE A 266 -8.21 0.94 -5.60
C PHE A 266 -8.02 0.08 -4.36
N TYR A 267 -6.80 -0.43 -4.18
CA TYR A 267 -6.40 -1.23 -3.02
C TYR A 267 -5.41 -0.41 -2.20
N LEU A 268 -5.89 0.14 -1.08
CA LEU A 268 -5.17 1.10 -0.26
C LEU A 268 -4.58 0.41 0.97
N SER A 269 -3.25 0.38 1.09
CA SER A 269 -2.55 -0.20 2.23
C SER A 269 -1.55 0.78 2.81
N ALA A 270 -1.37 0.75 4.13
CA ALA A 270 -0.31 1.49 4.83
C ALA A 270 1.07 0.81 4.72
N SER A 271 1.16 -0.36 4.08
CA SER A 271 2.42 -1.07 3.86
C SER A 271 3.43 -0.29 3.03
N PRO A 272 4.74 -0.56 3.19
CA PRO A 272 5.76 -0.05 2.28
C PRO A 272 5.54 -0.53 0.87
N TYR A 273 5.96 0.31 -0.08
CA TYR A 273 6.05 -0.09 -1.48
C TYR A 273 6.93 -1.33 -1.73
N ASN A 274 7.82 -1.71 -0.81
CA ASN A 274 8.63 -2.94 -0.90
C ASN A 274 7.76 -4.21 -1.01
N LEU A 275 6.51 -4.14 -0.52
CA LEU A 275 5.53 -5.22 -0.65
C LEU A 275 4.75 -5.21 -1.97
N TYR A 276 4.99 -4.23 -2.86
CA TYR A 276 4.25 -4.11 -4.12
C TYR A 276 4.23 -5.39 -4.96
N PRO A 277 5.36 -6.08 -5.24
CA PRO A 277 5.32 -7.31 -6.05
C PRO A 277 4.46 -8.41 -5.41
N LEU A 278 4.60 -8.60 -4.09
CA LEU A 278 3.85 -9.60 -3.32
C LEU A 278 2.35 -9.29 -3.36
N LEU A 279 1.98 -8.04 -3.12
CA LEU A 279 0.58 -7.61 -3.09
C LEU A 279 -0.05 -7.58 -4.48
N ARG A 280 0.73 -7.26 -5.53
CA ARG A 280 0.29 -7.32 -6.93
C ARG A 280 -0.06 -8.75 -7.32
N GLU A 281 0.84 -9.70 -7.06
CA GLU A 281 0.60 -11.12 -7.34
C GLU A 281 -0.60 -11.66 -6.55
N PHE A 282 -0.71 -11.29 -5.28
CA PHE A 282 -1.83 -11.67 -4.44
C PHE A 282 -3.17 -11.12 -4.96
N ARG A 283 -3.22 -9.83 -5.32
CA ARG A 283 -4.40 -9.20 -5.94
C ARG A 283 -4.77 -9.94 -7.22
N ASP A 284 -3.82 -10.15 -8.13
CA ASP A 284 -4.08 -10.77 -9.44
C ASP A 284 -4.60 -12.21 -9.32
N ARG A 285 -4.25 -12.90 -8.24
CA ARG A 285 -4.72 -14.26 -7.96
C ARG A 285 -6.16 -14.33 -7.45
N TYR A 286 -6.60 -13.35 -6.65
CA TYR A 286 -7.83 -13.48 -5.86
C TYR A 286 -8.85 -12.35 -6.04
N PHE A 287 -8.46 -11.20 -6.58
CA PHE A 287 -9.29 -9.99 -6.60
C PHE A 287 -9.30 -9.32 -7.98
N PRO A 288 -10.32 -8.48 -8.27
CA PRO A 288 -10.36 -7.68 -9.49
C PRO A 288 -9.09 -6.86 -9.72
N GLN A 289 -8.72 -6.67 -10.99
CA GLN A 289 -7.62 -5.77 -11.35
C GLN A 289 -7.91 -4.35 -10.82
N GLY A 290 -6.91 -3.73 -10.21
CA GLY A 290 -7.03 -2.41 -9.61
C GLY A 290 -5.69 -1.83 -9.18
N THR A 291 -5.66 -0.51 -8.98
CA THR A 291 -4.47 0.24 -8.57
C THR A 291 -4.16 -0.02 -7.10
N LEU A 292 -2.95 -0.50 -6.81
CA LEU A 292 -2.43 -0.61 -5.43
C LEU A 292 -1.81 0.73 -5.02
N ILE A 293 -2.25 1.27 -3.88
CA ILE A 293 -1.74 2.52 -3.31
C ILE A 293 -1.09 2.18 -1.96
N LEU A 294 0.24 2.24 -1.94
CA LEU A 294 1.09 1.89 -0.81
C LEU A 294 1.79 3.14 -0.26
N ARG A 295 2.31 3.09 0.97
CA ARG A 295 2.93 4.27 1.57
C ARG A 295 4.22 4.63 0.83
N ASP A 296 4.38 5.92 0.52
CA ASP A 296 5.55 6.51 -0.18
C ASP A 296 6.83 6.54 0.70
N SER A 297 7.04 5.51 1.52
CA SER A 297 8.15 5.38 2.46
C SER A 297 8.92 4.10 2.17
N SER A 298 10.20 4.27 1.83
CA SER A 298 11.14 3.17 1.73
C SER A 298 11.65 2.82 3.11
N TRP A 299 10.93 1.96 3.83
CA TRP A 299 11.51 1.40 5.02
C TRP A 299 12.49 0.30 4.61
N ARG A 300 13.76 0.69 4.55
CA ARG A 300 14.91 -0.20 4.32
C ARG A 300 15.18 -1.14 5.51
N THR A 301 14.20 -1.35 6.40
CA THR A 301 14.31 -2.15 7.61
C THR A 301 12.99 -2.86 7.88
N VAL A 302 13.07 -4.05 8.48
CA VAL A 302 11.90 -4.82 8.92
C VAL A 302 11.12 -4.10 10.01
N ALA A 303 11.82 -3.41 10.92
CA ALA A 303 11.16 -2.58 11.92
C ALA A 303 10.30 -1.48 11.30
N GLY A 304 10.74 -0.90 10.17
CA GLY A 304 9.96 0.10 9.48
C GLY A 304 8.69 -0.46 8.81
N LEU A 305 8.66 -1.75 8.42
CA LEU A 305 7.41 -2.44 8.04
C LEU A 305 6.40 -2.50 9.20
N LEU A 306 6.86 -2.78 10.42
CA LEU A 306 5.98 -2.81 11.59
C LEU A 306 5.42 -1.41 11.88
N SER A 307 6.27 -0.39 11.86
CA SER A 307 5.86 1.01 12.03
C SER A 307 4.87 1.44 10.93
N ALA A 308 5.11 1.04 9.68
CA ALA A 308 4.25 1.32 8.53
C ALA A 308 2.79 0.94 8.76
N LEU A 309 2.61 -0.33 9.10
CA LEU A 309 1.32 -0.98 9.19
C LEU A 309 0.56 -0.59 10.46
N THR A 310 1.22 0.01 11.45
CA THR A 310 0.63 0.20 12.79
C THR A 310 0.66 1.62 13.31
N MET A 311 1.27 2.57 12.59
CA MET A 311 1.35 3.97 12.99
C MET A 311 0.87 4.92 11.88
N GLY A 312 0.07 5.90 12.26
CA GLY A 312 -0.41 6.97 11.37
C GLY A 312 -1.24 6.45 10.18
N THR A 313 -1.90 5.31 10.34
CA THR A 313 -2.63 4.66 9.24
C THR A 313 -3.88 5.44 8.84
N GLU A 314 -4.56 6.05 9.80
CA GLU A 314 -5.74 6.91 9.61
C GLU A 314 -5.42 8.11 8.69
N GLU A 315 -4.53 9.00 9.14
CA GLU A 315 -4.10 10.20 8.39
C GLU A 315 -3.63 9.85 6.97
N TYR A 316 -2.82 8.79 6.85
CA TYR A 316 -2.36 8.31 5.56
C TYR A 316 -3.53 7.87 4.66
N LYS A 317 -4.48 7.08 5.16
CA LYS A 317 -5.62 6.60 4.37
C LYS A 317 -6.53 7.77 3.97
N ALA A 318 -6.79 8.72 4.87
CA ALA A 318 -7.55 9.93 4.59
C ALA A 318 -6.87 10.77 3.48
N ASP A 319 -5.56 11.02 3.57
CA ASP A 319 -4.81 11.75 2.56
C ASP A 319 -4.87 11.06 1.17
N ARG A 320 -4.66 9.74 1.12
CA ARG A 320 -4.75 8.99 -0.15
C ARG A 320 -6.17 9.01 -0.73
N MET A 321 -7.21 8.93 0.08
CA MET A 321 -8.59 9.06 -0.39
C MET A 321 -8.90 10.48 -0.90
N LYS A 322 -8.38 11.53 -0.27
CA LYS A 322 -8.48 12.92 -0.78
C LYS A 322 -7.83 13.06 -2.17
N LYS A 323 -6.71 12.38 -2.40
CA LYS A 323 -6.06 12.30 -3.71
C LYS A 323 -6.93 11.58 -4.75
N ILE A 324 -7.51 10.42 -4.40
CA ILE A 324 -8.41 9.71 -5.33
C ILE A 324 -9.67 10.54 -5.63
N HIS A 325 -10.18 11.30 -4.65
CA HIS A 325 -11.29 12.24 -4.88
C HIS A 325 -10.92 13.32 -5.91
N SER A 326 -9.70 13.86 -5.90
CA SER A 326 -9.31 14.88 -6.89
C SER A 326 -9.28 14.32 -8.32
N TRP A 327 -8.99 13.03 -8.48
CA TRP A 327 -9.03 12.32 -9.76
C TRP A 327 -10.46 11.99 -10.22
N LEU A 328 -11.32 11.55 -9.29
CA LEU A 328 -12.63 10.97 -9.59
C LEU A 328 -13.77 11.59 -8.73
N PRO A 329 -13.96 12.93 -8.72
CA PRO A 329 -14.86 13.60 -7.78
C PRO A 329 -16.35 13.32 -8.06
N LYS A 330 -16.69 12.93 -9.30
CA LYS A 330 -18.08 12.68 -9.73
C LYS A 330 -18.50 11.21 -9.62
N ARG A 331 -17.59 10.31 -9.24
CA ARG A 331 -17.93 8.89 -9.04
C ARG A 331 -18.62 8.66 -7.70
N LYS A 332 -19.43 7.59 -7.66
CA LYS A 332 -20.11 7.09 -6.48
C LYS A 332 -19.19 6.06 -5.81
N LEU A 333 -18.69 6.38 -4.62
CA LEU A 333 -17.66 5.57 -3.97
C LEU A 333 -18.25 4.56 -2.97
N ILE A 334 -17.74 3.34 -3.00
CA ILE A 334 -17.91 2.32 -1.96
C ILE A 334 -16.55 2.14 -1.27
N LEU A 335 -16.55 2.25 0.07
CA LEU A 335 -15.38 2.00 0.92
C LEU A 335 -15.53 0.62 1.57
N ILE A 336 -14.48 -0.19 1.53
CA ILE A 336 -14.44 -1.52 2.17
C ILE A 336 -13.17 -1.61 2.99
N GLY A 337 -13.30 -1.86 4.29
CA GLY A 337 -12.16 -1.97 5.20
C GLY A 337 -12.46 -2.87 6.38
N ASP A 338 -11.61 -2.85 7.39
CA ASP A 338 -11.69 -3.73 8.54
C ASP A 338 -11.75 -2.99 9.89
N SER A 339 -12.09 -3.72 10.94
CA SER A 339 -12.16 -3.16 12.30
C SER A 339 -10.84 -3.21 13.07
N THR A 340 -9.82 -3.96 12.61
CA THR A 340 -8.54 -4.09 13.33
C THR A 340 -7.67 -2.84 13.23
N GLN A 341 -7.79 -2.08 12.13
CA GLN A 341 -7.12 -0.81 11.91
C GLN A 341 -8.07 0.39 12.05
N SER A 342 -7.66 1.55 11.52
CA SER A 342 -8.35 2.84 11.64
C SER A 342 -9.27 3.17 10.46
N ASP A 343 -9.75 2.14 9.74
CA ASP A 343 -10.65 2.33 8.60
C ASP A 343 -11.97 3.02 8.97
N PRO A 344 -12.65 2.67 10.09
CA PRO A 344 -13.87 3.37 10.48
C PRO A 344 -13.66 4.88 10.63
N GLU A 345 -12.56 5.28 11.28
CA GLU A 345 -12.24 6.68 11.53
C GLU A 345 -11.91 7.42 10.23
N ALA A 346 -11.04 6.86 9.39
CA ALA A 346 -10.65 7.44 8.11
C ALA A 346 -11.84 7.55 7.13
N TYR A 347 -12.70 6.52 7.06
CA TYR A 347 -13.86 6.51 6.18
C TYR A 347 -14.95 7.48 6.65
N GLY A 348 -15.13 7.59 7.97
CA GLY A 348 -15.99 8.61 8.57
C GLY A 348 -15.52 10.03 8.25
N GLU A 349 -14.21 10.30 8.35
CA GLU A 349 -13.64 11.59 7.95
C GLU A 349 -13.93 11.90 6.47
N ILE A 350 -13.64 10.96 5.58
CA ILE A 350 -13.80 11.16 4.15
C ILE A 350 -15.26 11.35 3.74
N TYR A 351 -16.19 10.62 4.37
CA TYR A 351 -17.62 10.84 4.16
C TYR A 351 -18.02 12.28 4.50
N ARG A 352 -17.54 12.82 5.63
CA ARG A 352 -17.84 14.19 6.08
C ARG A 352 -17.14 15.24 5.22
N THR A 353 -15.91 14.95 4.78
CA THR A 353 -15.09 15.87 3.98
C THR A 353 -15.65 16.08 2.58
N PHE A 354 -16.20 15.03 1.96
CA PHE A 354 -16.77 15.07 0.61
C PHE A 354 -18.24 14.62 0.59
N PRO A 355 -19.18 15.48 1.04
CA PRO A 355 -20.59 15.14 1.07
C PRO A 355 -21.10 14.68 -0.29
N GLY A 356 -21.69 13.49 -0.32
CA GLY A 356 -22.26 12.91 -1.53
C GLY A 356 -21.27 12.13 -2.41
N TRP A 357 -19.99 12.05 -2.08
CA TRP A 357 -19.05 11.18 -2.80
C TRP A 357 -19.19 9.71 -2.37
N VAL A 358 -19.01 9.46 -1.08
CA VAL A 358 -19.16 8.12 -0.46
C VAL A 358 -20.63 7.74 -0.38
N LYS A 359 -20.98 6.58 -0.94
CA LYS A 359 -22.35 6.05 -0.97
C LYS A 359 -22.57 4.88 -0.03
N MET A 360 -21.51 4.16 0.31
CA MET A 360 -21.54 3.00 1.19
C MET A 360 -20.17 2.80 1.84
N ILE A 361 -20.17 2.43 3.11
CA ILE A 361 -19.01 2.01 3.88
C ILE A 361 -19.28 0.60 4.40
N LEU A 362 -18.40 -0.35 4.11
CA LEU A 362 -18.46 -1.72 4.60
C LEU A 362 -17.27 -1.95 5.52
N ILE A 363 -17.51 -2.27 6.79
CA ILE A 363 -16.47 -2.58 7.77
C ILE A 363 -16.56 -4.06 8.13
N ARG A 364 -15.53 -4.82 7.75
CA ARG A 364 -15.36 -6.19 8.20
C ARG A 364 -15.01 -6.19 9.67
N LYS A 365 -15.87 -6.78 10.49
CA LYS A 365 -15.62 -7.03 11.90
C LYS A 365 -14.73 -8.27 12.03
N ALA A 366 -13.46 -8.07 12.36
CA ALA A 366 -12.56 -9.19 12.60
C ALA A 366 -12.96 -9.90 13.91
N THR A 367 -13.14 -11.23 13.85
CA THR A 367 -13.52 -12.07 15.00
C THR A 367 -12.40 -13.04 15.41
N ASP A 368 -11.23 -12.95 14.78
CA ASP A 368 -10.11 -13.86 15.04
C ASP A 368 -9.52 -13.63 16.44
N VAL A 369 -9.38 -14.72 17.19
CA VAL A 369 -8.89 -14.78 18.58
C VAL A 369 -7.43 -14.32 18.72
N ALA A 370 -6.68 -14.23 17.63
CA ALA A 370 -5.30 -13.71 17.63
C ALA A 370 -5.22 -12.18 17.84
N ALA A 371 -6.31 -11.44 17.62
CA ALA A 371 -6.33 -9.99 17.80
C ALA A 371 -6.59 -9.61 19.28
N ILE A 372 -5.54 -9.35 20.05
CA ILE A 372 -5.70 -8.79 21.41
C ILE A 372 -6.27 -7.38 21.31
N GLY A 373 -7.27 -7.08 22.14
CA GLY A 373 -8.01 -5.80 22.09
C GLY A 373 -9.11 -5.79 21.03
N ILE A 374 -9.41 -6.92 20.39
CA ILE A 374 -10.46 -7.00 19.37
C ILE A 374 -11.84 -6.63 19.91
N GLU A 375 -12.12 -6.95 21.18
CA GLU A 375 -13.36 -6.54 21.85
C GLU A 375 -13.52 -5.03 21.82
N GLU A 376 -12.47 -4.28 22.15
CA GLU A 376 -12.47 -2.82 22.09
C GLU A 376 -12.59 -2.30 20.66
N LYS A 377 -11.82 -2.90 19.73
CA LYS A 377 -11.83 -2.52 18.31
C LYS A 377 -13.20 -2.77 17.65
N ASN A 378 -13.98 -3.69 18.19
CA ASN A 378 -15.31 -4.05 17.72
C ASN A 378 -16.45 -3.43 18.54
N GLN A 379 -16.16 -2.52 19.48
CA GLN A 379 -17.19 -1.83 20.25
C GLN A 379 -18.12 -1.04 19.32
N LEU A 380 -19.42 -1.18 19.53
CA LEU A 380 -20.41 -0.43 18.78
C LEU A 380 -20.22 1.08 18.96
N GLU A 381 -19.88 1.50 20.19
CA GLU A 381 -19.62 2.89 20.55
C GLU A 381 -18.46 3.49 19.75
N ARG A 382 -17.47 2.68 19.34
CA ARG A 382 -16.38 3.13 18.47
C ARG A 382 -16.93 3.46 17.09
N PHE A 383 -17.69 2.55 16.48
CA PHE A 383 -18.27 2.77 15.16
C PHE A 383 -19.23 3.96 15.15
N GLU A 384 -20.10 4.09 16.16
CA GLU A 384 -21.00 5.24 16.29
C GLU A 384 -20.24 6.58 16.39
N LYS A 385 -19.11 6.59 17.09
CA LYS A 385 -18.25 7.78 17.19
C LYS A 385 -17.52 8.07 15.87
N ALA A 386 -16.93 7.06 15.24
CA ALA A 386 -16.25 7.19 13.95
C ALA A 386 -17.21 7.69 12.84
N PHE A 387 -18.44 7.18 12.85
CA PHE A 387 -19.52 7.53 11.92
C PHE A 387 -20.49 8.58 12.49
N LYS A 388 -20.06 9.39 13.47
CA LYS A 388 -20.85 10.52 13.96
C LYS A 388 -21.23 11.43 12.79
N ASN A 389 -22.52 11.76 12.70
CA ASN A 389 -23.13 12.53 11.61
C ASN A 389 -23.06 11.87 10.21
N VAL A 390 -22.79 10.56 10.14
CA VAL A 390 -22.96 9.75 8.94
C VAL A 390 -24.30 9.00 9.06
N PRO A 391 -25.19 9.05 8.05
CA PRO A 391 -26.45 8.31 8.09
C PRO A 391 -26.21 6.81 8.30
N VAL A 392 -27.05 6.17 9.13
CA VAL A 392 -26.89 4.75 9.47
C VAL A 392 -26.98 3.84 8.24
N GLU A 393 -27.73 4.25 7.22
CA GLU A 393 -27.86 3.53 5.96
C GLU A 393 -26.63 3.65 5.04
N ALA A 394 -25.66 4.49 5.39
CA ALA A 394 -24.44 4.69 4.60
C ALA A 394 -23.27 3.83 5.09
N TRP A 395 -23.40 3.10 6.20
CA TRP A 395 -22.36 2.22 6.71
C TRP A 395 -22.95 0.91 7.24
N HIS A 396 -22.19 -0.18 7.12
CA HIS A 396 -22.59 -1.50 7.60
C HIS A 396 -21.36 -2.26 8.12
N VAL A 397 -21.48 -2.83 9.31
CA VAL A 397 -20.45 -3.67 9.94
C VAL A 397 -20.87 -5.13 9.77
N PHE A 398 -20.00 -5.95 9.17
CA PHE A 398 -20.32 -7.34 8.82
C PHE A 398 -19.30 -8.32 9.36
N GLU A 399 -19.74 -9.53 9.70
CA GLU A 399 -18.87 -10.67 10.04
C GLU A 399 -18.80 -11.67 8.87
N ASP A 400 -19.93 -11.94 8.21
CA ASP A 400 -20.02 -12.78 7.02
C ASP A 400 -20.07 -11.92 5.75
N PRO A 401 -19.06 -11.96 4.86
CA PRO A 401 -19.07 -11.20 3.61
C PRO A 401 -20.30 -11.46 2.71
N SER A 402 -20.96 -12.61 2.84
CA SER A 402 -22.10 -12.99 2.00
C SER A 402 -23.31 -12.05 2.16
N GLU A 403 -23.43 -11.38 3.31
CA GLU A 403 -24.54 -10.46 3.58
C GLU A 403 -24.40 -9.13 2.82
N CYS A 404 -23.17 -8.72 2.50
CA CYS A 404 -22.89 -7.44 1.86
C CYS A 404 -23.45 -7.35 0.43
N ARG A 405 -23.58 -8.47 -0.28
CA ARG A 405 -24.03 -8.49 -1.67
C ARG A 405 -25.40 -7.84 -1.85
N ASN A 406 -26.36 -8.19 -1.00
CA ASN A 406 -27.72 -7.66 -1.09
C ASN A 406 -27.75 -6.17 -0.73
N ILE A 407 -26.97 -5.78 0.28
CA ILE A 407 -26.83 -4.39 0.72
C ILE A 407 -26.29 -3.52 -0.42
N VAL A 408 -25.20 -3.94 -1.06
CA VAL A 408 -24.62 -3.19 -2.18
C VAL A 408 -25.57 -3.16 -3.37
N ARG A 409 -26.27 -4.26 -3.67
CA ARG A 409 -27.28 -4.29 -4.75
C ARG A 409 -28.35 -3.24 -4.54
N ASP A 410 -28.86 -3.10 -3.32
CA ASP A 410 -29.91 -2.12 -3.01
C ASP A 410 -29.39 -0.68 -3.10
N VAL A 411 -28.17 -0.43 -2.64
CA VAL A 411 -27.51 0.88 -2.78
C VAL A 411 -27.29 1.25 -4.25
N VAL A 412 -26.82 0.30 -5.06
CA VAL A 412 -26.58 0.51 -6.50
C VAL A 412 -27.90 0.79 -7.22
N ARG A 413 -28.97 0.04 -6.93
CA ARG A 413 -30.31 0.25 -7.53
C ARG A 413 -30.93 1.59 -7.19
N LYS A 414 -30.84 2.04 -5.93
CA LYS A 414 -31.42 3.33 -5.48
C LYS A 414 -30.72 4.55 -6.08
N ARG A 415 -29.48 4.37 -6.58
CA ARG A 415 -28.60 5.46 -7.00
C ARG A 415 -28.17 5.32 -8.46
N THR A 416 -28.72 4.37 -9.22
CA THR A 416 -28.64 4.32 -10.69
C THR A 416 -29.86 5.02 -11.24
#